data_AF-L0J208-F1
#
_entry.id   AF-L0J208-F1
#
_cell.length_a   1.000
_cell.length_b   1.000
_cell.length_c   1.000
_cell.angle_alpha   90.00
_cell.angle_beta   90.00
_cell.angle_gamma   90.00
#
_symmetry.space_group_name_H-M   'P 1'
#
loop_
_entity.id
_entity.type
_entity.pdbx_description
1 polymer ?
#
loop_
_entity_poly.entity_id
_entity_poly.type
_entity_poly.pdbx_seq_one_letter_code
_entity_poly.pdbx_strand_id
1 'polypeptide(L)'
;MSVLRERVTWVWLGLVALTCVTTWGLSKDMFTPAVAVVGTFIIAAVKVRYVMLDFMELRYAPIPVRIAFEAWPFAVAAMILGFWFATP
;
A
#
# COMPACT_ATOMS: atom_id res chain seq x y z
N MET A 1 2.61 -2.21 -30.13
CA MET A 1 1.99 -1.79 -28.84
C MET A 1 3.10 -1.23 -27.96
N SER A 2 3.07 0.06 -27.60
CA SER A 2 4.08 0.61 -26.69
C SER A 2 3.70 0.25 -25.26
N VAL A 3 4.52 -0.58 -24.59
CA VAL A 3 4.30 -1.03 -23.21
C VAL A 3 4.17 0.17 -22.24
N LEU A 4 4.82 1.30 -22.54
CA LEU A 4 4.76 2.51 -21.74
C LEU A 4 3.39 3.22 -21.75
N ARG A 5 2.50 2.87 -22.67
CA ARG A 5 1.14 3.42 -22.71
C ARG A 5 0.17 2.64 -21.81
N GLU A 6 0.56 1.44 -21.36
CA GLU A 6 -0.29 0.61 -20.52
C GLU A 6 -0.40 1.15 -19.11
N ARG A 7 -1.63 1.20 -18.59
CA ARG A 7 -1.91 1.69 -17.23
C ARG A 7 -1.14 0.89 -16.17
N VAL A 8 -1.03 -0.43 -16.37
CA VAL A 8 -0.33 -1.34 -15.47
C VAL A 8 1.15 -0.95 -15.32
N THR A 9 1.80 -0.48 -16.38
CA THR A 9 3.21 -0.05 -16.34
C THR A 9 3.40 1.18 -15.46
N TRP A 10 2.47 2.15 -15.52
CA TRP A 10 2.51 3.31 -14.65
C TRP A 10 2.23 2.97 -13.19
N VAL A 11 1.27 2.08 -12.94
CA VAL A 11 1.00 1.58 -11.58
C VAL A 11 2.22 0.84 -11.03
N TRP A 12 2.85 0.00 -11.85
CA TRP A 12 4.09 -0.68 -11.48
C TRP A 12 5.21 0.29 -11.12
N LEU A 13 5.47 1.32 -11.94
CA LEU A 13 6.46 2.36 -11.63
C LEU A 13 6.15 3.09 -10.31
N GLY A 14 4.87 3.41 -10.07
CA GLY A 14 4.42 3.98 -8.81
C GLY A 14 4.69 3.05 -7.62
N LEU A 15 4.41 1.75 -7.75
CA LEU A 15 4.68 0.75 -6.73
C LEU A 15 6.18 0.60 -6.44
N VAL A 16 7.02 0.67 -7.46
CA VAL A 16 8.48 0.69 -7.31
C VAL A 16 8.90 1.92 -6.53
N ALA A 17 8.44 3.12 -6.94
CA ALA A 17 8.76 4.37 -6.24
C ALA A 17 8.32 4.35 -4.77
N LEU A 18 7.11 3.87 -4.47
CA LEU A 18 6.64 3.69 -3.09
C LEU A 18 7.53 2.72 -2.29
N THR A 19 8.04 1.67 -2.92
CA THR A 19 8.98 0.74 -2.29
C THR A 19 10.31 1.43 -1.98
N CYS A 20 10.83 2.23 -2.91
CA CYS A 20 12.04 3.02 -2.69
C CYS A 20 11.86 3.98 -1.49
N VAL A 21 10.71 4.66 -1.42
CA VAL A 21 10.38 5.58 -0.32
C VAL A 21 10.33 4.85 1.03
N THR A 22 9.70 3.67 1.09
CA THR A 22 9.68 2.91 2.34
C THR A 22 11.07 2.42 2.73
N THR A 23 11.81 1.84 1.78
CA THR A 23 13.10 1.18 2.06
C THR A 23 14.21 2.16 2.41
N TRP A 24 14.28 3.31 1.74
CA TRP A 24 15.39 4.26 1.93
C TRP A 24 14.99 5.58 2.57
N GLY A 25 13.70 5.92 2.56
CA GLY A 25 13.17 7.13 3.20
C GLY A 25 12.75 6.86 4.64
N LEU A 26 11.74 6.01 4.82
CA LEU A 26 11.13 5.77 6.14
C LEU A 26 11.96 4.84 7.04
N SER A 27 12.70 3.89 6.47
CA SER A 27 13.55 2.97 7.25
C SER A 27 14.89 3.58 7.72
N LYS A 28 15.07 4.89 7.61
CA LYS A 28 16.23 5.59 8.19
C LYS A 28 15.84 6.28 9.49
N ASP A 29 16.82 6.53 10.35
CA ASP A 29 16.69 7.34 11.57
C ASP A 29 16.41 8.84 11.31
N MET A 30 15.92 9.17 10.12
CA MET A 30 15.50 10.51 9.72
C MET A 30 14.14 10.90 10.32
N PHE A 31 13.32 9.93 10.72
CA PHE A 31 11.98 10.15 11.25
C PHE A 31 11.85 9.56 12.65
N THR A 32 10.88 10.07 13.42
CA THR A 32 10.52 9.43 14.68
C THR A 32 9.96 8.03 14.40
N PRO A 33 10.13 7.06 15.33
CA PRO A 33 9.60 5.71 15.15
C PRO A 33 8.11 5.67 14.81
N ALA A 34 7.32 6.55 15.44
CA ALA A 34 5.89 6.67 15.16
C ALA A 34 5.60 7.08 13.71
N VAL A 35 6.31 8.09 13.19
CA VAL A 35 6.15 8.56 11.80
C VAL A 35 6.59 7.47 10.81
N ALA A 36 7.71 6.81 11.09
CA ALA A 36 8.23 5.73 10.24
C ALA A 36 7.25 4.55 10.15
N VAL A 37 6.71 4.10 11.29
CA VAL A 37 5.77 2.98 11.38
C VAL A 37 4.44 3.32 10.71
N VAL A 38 3.83 4.45 11.07
CA VAL A 38 2.54 4.89 10.49
C VAL A 38 2.68 5.09 8.98
N GLY A 39 3.73 5.78 8.53
CA GLY A 39 3.98 6.01 7.11
C GLY A 39 4.17 4.70 6.33
N THR A 40 4.90 3.73 6.90
CA THR A 40 5.14 2.43 6.28
C THR A 40 3.84 1.66 6.08
N PHE A 41 2.98 1.60 7.10
CA PHE A 41 1.70 0.88 7.01
C PHE A 41 0.69 1.56 6.07
N ILE A 42 0.66 2.90 6.03
CA ILE A 42 -0.16 3.63 5.06
C ILE A 42 0.29 3.31 3.63
N ILE A 43 1.60 3.39 3.36
CA ILE A 43 2.14 3.08 2.03
C ILE A 43 1.87 1.62 1.69
N ALA A 44 2.05 0.69 2.64
CA ALA A 44 1.76 -0.73 2.43
C ALA A 44 0.28 -0.95 2.03
N ALA A 45 -0.67 -0.35 2.74
CA ALA A 45 -2.09 -0.49 2.42
C ALA A 45 -2.44 0.05 1.03
N VAL A 46 -1.88 1.21 0.67
CA VAL A 46 -2.03 1.80 -0.67
C VAL A 46 -1.43 0.90 -1.76
N LYS A 47 -0.23 0.33 -1.52
CA LYS A 47 0.40 -0.60 -2.46
C LYS A 47 -0.47 -1.83 -2.68
N VAL A 48 -0.95 -2.46 -1.60
CA VAL A 48 -1.80 -3.65 -1.68
C VAL A 48 -3.07 -3.35 -2.48
N ARG A 49 -3.71 -2.19 -2.27
CA ARG A 49 -4.87 -1.76 -3.04
C ARG A 49 -4.58 -1.71 -4.55
N TYR A 50 -3.47 -1.11 -4.96
CA TYR A 50 -3.08 -1.07 -6.38
C TYR A 50 -2.77 -2.45 -6.95
N VAL A 51 -2.11 -3.31 -6.18
CA VAL A 51 -1.86 -4.70 -6.59
C VAL A 51 -3.17 -5.45 -6.83
N MET A 52 -4.12 -5.36 -5.90
CA MET A 52 -5.43 -6.01 -6.03
C MET A 52 -6.18 -5.50 -7.27
N LEU A 53 -6.28 -4.19 -7.45
CA LEU A 53 -7.05 -3.63 -8.56
C LEU A 53 -6.43 -3.94 -9.93
N ASP A 54 -5.10 -3.89 -10.03
CA ASP A 54 -4.43 -3.80 -11.33
C ASP A 54 -3.61 -5.03 -11.71
N PHE A 55 -3.31 -5.92 -10.76
CA PHE A 55 -2.59 -7.18 -11.00
C PHE A 55 -3.39 -8.43 -10.61
N MET A 56 -4.48 -8.29 -9.84
CA MET A 56 -5.41 -9.39 -9.52
C MET A 56 -6.77 -9.22 -10.20
N GLU A 57 -6.85 -8.35 -11.21
CA GLU A 57 -8.05 -8.09 -12.04
C GLU A 57 -9.29 -7.63 -11.24
N LEU A 58 -9.10 -7.23 -9.97
CA LEU A 58 -10.20 -6.93 -9.07
C LEU A 58 -10.94 -5.62 -9.41
N ARG A 59 -10.38 -4.82 -10.31
CA ARG A 59 -10.99 -3.58 -10.82
C ARG A 59 -12.34 -3.82 -11.50
N TYR A 60 -12.50 -4.98 -12.15
CA TYR A 60 -13.71 -5.36 -12.87
C TYR A 60 -14.60 -6.34 -12.08
N ALA A 61 -14.21 -6.68 -10.85
CA ALA A 61 -15.01 -7.55 -9.99
C ALA A 61 -16.30 -6.85 -9.51
N PRO A 62 -17.33 -7.62 -9.11
CA PRO A 62 -18.52 -7.08 -8.47
C PRO A 62 -18.17 -6.20 -7.27
N ILE A 63 -18.89 -5.07 -7.14
CA ILE A 63 -18.61 -4.01 -6.15
C ILE A 63 -18.45 -4.56 -4.71
N PRO A 64 -19.30 -5.46 -4.20
CA PRO A 64 -19.16 -5.96 -2.82
C PRO A 64 -17.83 -6.66 -2.58
N VAL A 65 -17.39 -7.47 -3.54
CA VAL A 65 -16.11 -8.20 -3.47
C VAL A 65 -14.97 -7.20 -3.50
N ARG A 66 -15.02 -6.26 -4.44
CA ARG A 66 -14.01 -5.22 -4.58
C ARG A 66 -13.87 -4.38 -3.31
N ILE A 67 -14.97 -3.98 -2.67
CA ILE A 67 -14.95 -3.23 -1.40
C ILE A 67 -14.34 -4.06 -0.28
N ALA A 68 -14.71 -5.34 -0.15
CA ALA A 68 -14.18 -6.20 0.91
C ALA A 68 -12.65 -6.32 0.83
N PHE A 69 -12.11 -6.54 -0.37
CA PHE A 69 -10.67 -6.60 -0.60
C PHE A 69 -9.98 -5.24 -0.47
N GLU A 70 -10.58 -4.14 -0.95
CA GLU A 70 -10.01 -2.81 -0.77
C GLU A 70 -9.99 -2.38 0.71
N ALA A 71 -10.99 -2.76 1.51
CA ALA A 71 -11.09 -2.41 2.93
C ALA A 71 -10.12 -3.22 3.81
N TRP A 72 -9.90 -4.49 3.46
CA TRP A 72 -9.04 -5.41 4.21
C TRP A 72 -7.64 -4.84 4.56
N PRO A 73 -6.81 -4.35 3.62
CA PRO A 73 -5.48 -3.85 3.95
C PRO A 73 -5.50 -2.64 4.90
N PHE A 74 -6.53 -1.78 4.81
CA PHE A 74 -6.68 -0.66 5.74
C PHE A 74 -7.11 -1.13 7.13
N ALA A 75 -8.01 -2.13 7.21
CA ALA A 75 -8.41 -2.72 8.48
C ALA A 75 -7.22 -3.40 9.18
N VAL A 76 -6.41 -4.18 8.44
CA VAL A 76 -5.20 -4.81 8.97
C VAL A 76 -4.18 -3.78 9.42
N ALA A 77 -3.92 -2.74 8.61
CA ALA A 77 -3.01 -1.67 8.98
C ALA A 77 -3.46 -0.94 10.25
N ALA A 78 -4.76 -0.60 10.35
CA ALA A 78 -5.32 0.03 11.54
C ALA A 78 -5.21 -0.87 12.78
N MET A 79 -5.45 -2.17 12.64
CA MET A 79 -5.31 -3.14 13.73
C MET A 79 -3.86 -3.22 14.22
N ILE A 80 -2.89 -3.34 13.31
CA ILE A 80 -1.47 -3.43 13.66
C ILE A 80 -0.99 -2.14 14.33
N LEU A 81 -1.35 -0.98 13.78
CA LEU A 81 -1.01 0.31 14.37
C LEU A 81 -1.66 0.48 15.74
N GLY A 82 -2.91 0.06 15.91
CA GLY A 82 -3.60 0.05 17.19
C GLY A 82 -2.83 -0.73 18.25
N PHE A 83 -2.35 -1.94 17.92
CA PHE A 83 -1.50 -2.72 18.83
C PHE A 83 -0.15 -2.02 19.10
N TRP A 84 0.48 -1.44 18.09
CA TRP A 84 1.76 -0.74 18.24
C TRP A 84 1.65 0.43 19.22
N PHE A 85 0.59 1.22 19.15
CA PHE A 85 0.35 2.35 20.07
C PHE A 85 -0.19 1.93 21.45
N ALA A 86 -0.86 0.79 21.55
CA ALA A 86 -1.36 0.27 22.82
C ALA A 86 -0.30 -0.46 23.65
N THR A 87 0.83 -0.83 23.04
CA THR A 87 1.93 -1.51 23.73
C THR A 87 2.77 -0.48 24.50
N PRO A 88 2.99 -0.67 25.81
CA PRO A 88 3.78 0.25 26.64
C PRO A 88 5.28 0.24 26.32
#